data_AF-F0Y522-F1
#
_entry.id   AF-F0Y522-F1
#
_cell.length_a   1.000
_cell.length_b   1.000
_cell.length_c   1.000
_cell.angle_alpha   90.00
_cell.angle_beta   90.00
_cell.angle_gamma   90.00
#
_symmetry.space_group_name_H-M   'P 1'
#
loop_
_entity.id
_entity.type
_entity.pdbx_description
1 polymer ?
#
loop_
_entity_poly.entity_id
_entity_poly.type
_entity_poly.pdbx_seq_one_letter_code
_entity_poly.pdbx_strand_id
1 'polypeptide(L)'
;LPTGVFVRAFQERSDLLRCVIVGPDGTPYERMVFAFDLQLPAAYPKEPPAMHYHSWGITERLNPNLYENGKVCLSLLGTWSGPGWDPESSTVLQLLVSLQGLVLVDKPYYNEPGNEKHAGTLEGEQQARSYNENAKLLSLQATISAAKRPP
;
A
#
# COMPACT_ATOMS: atom_id res chain seq x y z
N LEU A 1 -9.51 -5.13 13.79
CA LEU A 1 -8.55 -4.77 12.70
C LEU A 1 -7.21 -4.45 13.33
N PRO A 2 -6.09 -4.61 12.61
CA PRO A 2 -4.78 -4.16 13.08
C PRO A 2 -4.80 -2.67 13.43
N THR A 3 -3.90 -2.24 14.31
CA THR A 3 -3.77 -0.83 14.67
C THR A 3 -3.51 0.02 13.42
N GLY A 4 -4.20 1.16 13.32
CA GLY A 4 -4.07 2.08 12.19
C GLY A 4 -4.85 1.66 10.93
N VAL A 5 -5.59 0.56 10.94
CA VAL A 5 -6.42 0.11 9.80
C VAL A 5 -7.89 0.37 10.06
N PHE A 6 -8.52 1.09 9.13
CA PHE A 6 -9.95 1.42 9.16
C PHE A 6 -10.59 0.94 7.86
N VAL A 7 -11.74 0.27 7.96
CA VAL A 7 -12.47 -0.26 6.80
C VAL A 7 -13.94 0.14 6.90
N ARG A 8 -14.52 0.58 5.79
CA ARG A 8 -15.97 0.82 5.66
C ARG A 8 -16.48 0.21 4.37
N ALA A 9 -17.64 -0.44 4.44
CA ALA A 9 -18.39 -0.85 3.27
C ALA A 9 -19.32 0.28 2.80
N PHE A 10 -19.60 0.33 1.50
CA PHE A 10 -20.63 1.23 0.98
C PHE A 10 -22.02 0.67 1.30
N GLN A 11 -22.93 1.53 1.78
CA GLN A 11 -24.20 1.10 2.38
C GLN A 11 -25.05 0.21 1.47
N GLU A 12 -25.06 0.49 0.17
CA GLU A 12 -25.84 -0.26 -0.83
C GLU A 12 -24.99 -1.24 -1.65
N ARG A 13 -23.67 -1.26 -1.42
CA ARG A 13 -22.69 -2.04 -2.19
C ARG A 13 -21.66 -2.63 -1.22
N SER A 14 -22.04 -3.74 -0.58
CA SER A 14 -21.17 -4.45 0.37
C SER A 14 -19.94 -5.08 -0.28
N ASP A 15 -19.96 -5.24 -1.61
CA ASP A 15 -18.81 -5.63 -2.43
C ASP A 15 -17.81 -4.49 -2.64
N LEU A 16 -18.16 -3.24 -2.32
CA LEU A 16 -17.27 -2.09 -2.35
C LEU A 16 -16.86 -1.72 -0.93
N LEU A 17 -15.55 -1.59 -0.73
CA LEU A 17 -14.94 -1.26 0.55
C LEU A 17 -13.98 -0.08 0.36
N ARG A 18 -13.97 0.84 1.31
CA ARG A 18 -12.90 1.82 1.48
C ARG A 18 -12.04 1.44 2.67
N CYS A 19 -10.75 1.34 2.44
CA CYS A 19 -9.75 1.01 3.46
C CYS A 19 -8.84 2.22 3.64
N VAL A 20 -8.61 2.61 4.89
CA VAL A 20 -7.63 3.64 5.26
C VAL A 20 -6.60 3.01 6.18
N ILE A 21 -5.33 3.20 5.86
CA ILE A 21 -4.19 2.76 6.66
C ILE A 21 -3.42 4.01 7.08
N VAL A 22 -3.26 4.18 8.39
CA VAL A 22 -2.28 5.11 8.95
C VAL A 22 -0.92 4.42 8.88
N GLY A 23 0.06 5.10 8.28
CA GLY A 23 1.38 4.51 8.05
C GLY A 23 2.04 4.06 9.38
N PRO A 24 2.68 2.88 9.41
CA PRO A 24 3.25 2.31 10.63
C PRO A 24 4.35 3.17 11.26
N ASP A 25 4.50 3.07 12.58
CA ASP A 25 5.56 3.73 13.33
C ASP A 25 6.94 3.21 12.91
N GLY A 26 7.94 4.09 12.92
CA GLY A 26 9.32 3.75 12.54
C GLY A 26 9.50 3.60 11.03
N THR A 27 8.58 4.12 10.21
CA THR A 27 8.66 4.09 8.75
C THR A 27 8.61 5.52 8.19
N PRO A 28 9.09 5.79 6.96
CA PRO A 28 8.90 7.10 6.32
C PRO A 28 7.42 7.50 6.15
N TYR A 29 6.51 6.54 6.35
CA TYR A 29 5.07 6.70 6.23
C TYR A 29 4.36 7.01 7.55
N GLU A 30 5.09 7.02 8.68
CA GLU A 30 4.54 7.20 10.02
C GLU A 30 3.60 8.41 10.11
N ARG A 31 2.39 8.18 10.66
CA ARG A 31 1.28 9.16 10.79
C ARG A 31 0.66 9.67 9.48
N MET A 32 1.14 9.24 8.32
CA MET A 32 0.54 9.60 7.02
C MET A 32 -0.67 8.71 6.71
N VAL A 33 -1.58 9.21 5.87
CA VAL A 33 -2.85 8.54 5.54
C VAL A 33 -2.80 7.97 4.14
N PHE A 34 -3.05 6.66 4.02
CA PHE A 34 -3.16 5.96 2.75
C PHE A 34 -4.58 5.41 2.62
N ALA A 35 -5.33 5.83 1.59
CA ALA A 35 -6.63 5.23 1.29
C ALA A 35 -6.60 4.41 0.03
N PHE A 36 -7.40 3.35 0.09
CA PHE A 36 -7.57 2.37 -0.95
C PHE A 36 -9.05 2.10 -1.12
N ASP A 37 -9.49 2.00 -2.37
CA ASP A 37 -10.78 1.40 -2.66
C ASP A 37 -10.56 -0.05 -3.07
N LEU A 38 -11.43 -0.93 -2.59
CA LEU A 38 -11.37 -2.36 -2.81
C LEU A 38 -12.74 -2.84 -3.30
N GLN A 39 -12.73 -3.64 -4.37
CA GLN A 39 -13.92 -4.27 -4.92
C GLN A 39 -13.79 -5.79 -4.82
N LEU A 40 -14.78 -6.42 -4.21
CA LEU A 40 -14.97 -7.87 -4.26
C LEU A 40 -15.64 -8.20 -5.60
N PRO A 41 -14.97 -8.91 -6.53
CA PRO A 41 -15.61 -9.29 -7.79
C PRO A 41 -16.77 -10.27 -7.55
N ALA A 42 -17.65 -10.43 -8.55
CA ALA A 42 -18.75 -11.40 -8.46
C ALA A 42 -18.27 -12.86 -8.25
N ALA A 43 -17.04 -13.16 -8.68
CA ALA A 43 -16.41 -14.46 -8.48
C ALA A 43 -15.73 -14.61 -7.12
N TYR A 44 -15.69 -13.58 -6.27
CA TYR A 44 -15.06 -13.66 -4.94
C TYR A 44 -15.70 -14.78 -4.09
N PRO A 45 -14.91 -15.61 -3.38
CA PRO A 45 -13.45 -15.54 -3.19
C PRO A 45 -12.62 -16.34 -4.21
N LYS A 46 -13.20 -16.86 -5.30
CA LYS A 46 -12.44 -17.60 -6.34
C LYS A 46 -11.41 -16.72 -7.04
N GLU A 47 -11.71 -15.44 -7.19
CA GLU A 47 -10.80 -14.42 -7.69
C GLU A 47 -10.43 -13.44 -6.56
N PRO A 48 -9.21 -12.87 -6.58
CA PRO A 48 -8.81 -11.87 -5.61
C PRO A 48 -9.66 -10.61 -5.70
N PRO A 49 -9.73 -9.81 -4.62
CA PRO A 49 -10.30 -8.47 -4.69
C PRO A 49 -9.49 -7.60 -5.66
N ALA A 50 -10.17 -6.67 -6.35
CA ALA A 50 -9.49 -5.58 -7.04
C ALA A 50 -9.21 -4.45 -6.05
N MET A 51 -8.07 -3.78 -6.17
CA MET A 51 -7.65 -2.72 -5.27
C MET A 51 -7.08 -1.52 -6.03
N HIS A 52 -7.46 -0.32 -5.59
CA HIS A 52 -6.99 0.95 -6.15
C HIS A 52 -6.44 1.83 -5.02
N TYR A 53 -5.19 2.25 -5.16
CA TYR A 53 -4.55 3.23 -4.29
C TYR A 53 -4.89 4.66 -4.75
N HIS A 54 -5.27 5.53 -3.82
CA HIS A 54 -5.47 6.94 -4.12
C HIS A 54 -4.15 7.68 -3.96
N SER A 55 -3.63 8.32 -5.01
CA SER A 55 -2.36 9.08 -4.97
C SER A 55 -2.55 10.56 -4.66
N TRP A 56 -3.79 11.06 -4.71
CA TRP A 56 -4.15 12.49 -4.55
C TRP A 56 -3.33 13.45 -5.42
N GLY A 57 -3.03 13.03 -6.65
CA GLY A 57 -2.38 13.88 -7.64
C GLY A 57 -0.86 13.98 -7.48
N ILE A 58 -0.25 13.18 -6.60
CA ILE A 58 1.19 13.00 -6.60
C ILE A 58 1.61 12.28 -7.89
N THR A 59 2.58 12.84 -8.60
CA THR A 59 3.07 12.34 -9.89
C THR A 59 4.38 11.56 -9.79
N GLU A 60 4.90 11.40 -8.58
CA GLU A 60 6.14 10.67 -8.29
C GLU A 60 5.88 9.48 -7.37
N ARG A 61 6.65 8.40 -7.58
CA ARG A 61 6.37 7.11 -6.95
C ARG A 61 6.93 7.05 -5.54
N LEU A 62 6.05 7.23 -4.55
CA LEU A 62 6.41 7.20 -3.13
C LEU A 62 6.76 5.80 -2.59
N ASN A 63 6.32 4.74 -3.27
CA ASN A 63 6.65 3.36 -2.92
C ASN A 63 6.72 2.49 -4.19
N PRO A 64 7.68 1.57 -4.34
CA PRO A 64 7.77 0.72 -5.53
C PRO A 64 6.50 -0.08 -5.86
N ASN A 65 5.69 -0.38 -4.84
CA ASN A 65 4.44 -1.12 -4.97
C ASN A 65 3.17 -0.26 -5.04
N LEU A 66 3.26 1.07 -4.90
CA LEU A 66 2.12 1.99 -4.96
C LEU A 66 2.33 3.00 -6.09
N TYR A 67 1.58 2.83 -7.17
CA TYR A 67 1.70 3.65 -8.37
C TYR A 67 0.73 4.83 -8.33
N GLU A 68 1.09 5.92 -8.98
CA GLU A 68 0.34 7.17 -9.03
C GLU A 68 -1.00 7.03 -9.75
N ASN A 69 -1.08 6.06 -10.68
CA ASN A 69 -2.32 5.66 -11.35
C ASN A 69 -3.21 4.73 -10.49
N GLY A 70 -2.81 4.48 -9.26
CA GLY A 70 -3.51 3.69 -8.26
C GLY A 70 -3.30 2.18 -8.34
N LYS A 71 -2.39 1.69 -9.19
CA LYS A 71 -2.00 0.28 -9.16
C LYS A 71 -1.30 -0.05 -7.83
N VAL A 72 -1.75 -1.13 -7.19
CA VAL A 72 -1.12 -1.74 -6.02
C VAL A 72 -0.47 -3.05 -6.43
N CYS A 73 0.82 -3.22 -6.12
CA CYS A 73 1.57 -4.44 -6.40
C CYS A 73 1.65 -5.33 -5.15
N LEU A 74 0.86 -6.39 -5.11
CA LEU A 74 0.92 -7.45 -4.10
C LEU A 74 0.58 -8.79 -4.76
N SER A 75 1.26 -9.86 -4.36
CA SER A 75 1.02 -11.20 -4.93
C SER A 75 -0.41 -11.69 -4.65
N LEU A 76 -0.96 -11.36 -3.49
CA LEU A 76 -2.37 -11.62 -3.12
C LEU A 76 -3.38 -10.92 -4.05
N LEU A 77 -2.97 -9.90 -4.80
CA LEU A 77 -3.79 -9.24 -5.82
C LEU A 77 -3.49 -9.76 -7.24
N GLY A 78 -2.55 -10.69 -7.39
CA GLY A 78 -2.06 -11.16 -8.70
C GLY A 78 -1.24 -10.11 -9.47
N THR A 79 -0.82 -9.02 -8.81
CA THR A 79 -0.13 -7.89 -9.45
C THR A 79 1.38 -7.85 -9.17
N TRP A 80 1.89 -8.85 -8.44
CA TRP A 80 3.30 -8.99 -8.09
C TRP A 80 3.71 -10.46 -7.99
N SER A 81 5.02 -10.74 -8.02
CA SER A 81 5.56 -12.08 -7.82
C SER A 81 5.42 -12.54 -6.37
N GLY A 82 5.19 -13.84 -6.17
CA GLY A 82 5.03 -14.46 -4.85
C GLY A 82 3.82 -15.38 -4.78
N PRO A 83 3.48 -15.91 -3.59
CA PRO A 83 2.28 -16.71 -3.39
C PRO A 83 1.03 -15.90 -3.74
N GLY A 84 0.25 -16.40 -4.69
CA GLY A 84 -0.98 -15.76 -5.16
C GLY A 84 -2.14 -15.87 -4.18
N TRP A 85 -3.29 -15.33 -4.58
CA TRP A 85 -4.55 -15.50 -3.86
C TRP A 85 -4.99 -16.97 -3.86
N ASP A 86 -5.29 -17.48 -2.67
CA ASP A 86 -5.89 -18.80 -2.46
C ASP A 86 -7.35 -18.61 -1.99
N PRO A 87 -8.34 -19.05 -2.78
CA PRO A 87 -9.76 -18.94 -2.44
C PRO A 87 -10.17 -19.60 -1.11
N GLU A 88 -9.41 -20.59 -0.63
CA GLU A 88 -9.74 -21.34 0.58
C GLU A 88 -9.18 -20.70 1.86
N SER A 89 -8.06 -19.98 1.75
CA SER A 89 -7.30 -19.50 2.92
C SER A 89 -7.03 -18.00 2.95
N SER A 90 -7.03 -17.33 1.79
CA SER A 90 -6.72 -15.90 1.71
C SER A 90 -7.87 -15.03 2.17
N THR A 91 -7.55 -13.91 2.82
CA THR A 91 -8.57 -13.00 3.36
C THR A 91 -8.25 -11.54 3.05
N VAL A 92 -9.28 -10.69 3.03
CA VAL A 92 -9.07 -9.23 2.95
C VAL A 92 -8.23 -8.73 4.13
N LEU A 93 -8.36 -9.33 5.32
CA LEU A 93 -7.52 -9.01 6.46
C LEU A 93 -6.04 -9.27 6.18
N GLN A 94 -5.70 -10.44 5.61
CA GLN A 94 -4.33 -10.77 5.21
C GLN A 94 -3.80 -9.76 4.19
N LEU A 95 -4.61 -9.36 3.22
CA LEU A 95 -4.24 -8.33 2.24
C LEU A 95 -3.88 -7.00 2.91
N LEU A 96 -4.70 -6.52 3.85
CA LEU A 96 -4.46 -5.26 4.57
C LEU A 96 -3.23 -5.34 5.49
N VAL A 97 -3.02 -6.48 6.14
CA VAL A 97 -1.80 -6.72 6.95
C VAL A 97 -0.57 -6.76 6.07
N SER A 98 -0.64 -7.38 4.88
CA SER A 98 0.46 -7.38 3.90
C SER A 98 0.81 -5.97 3.41
N LEU A 99 -0.15 -5.07 3.25
CA LEU A 99 0.16 -3.66 2.95
C LEU A 99 0.99 -3.00 4.05
N GLN A 100 0.63 -3.21 5.32
CA GLN A 100 1.42 -2.66 6.43
C GLN A 100 2.81 -3.31 6.54
N GLY A 101 2.89 -4.64 6.40
CA GLY A 101 4.11 -5.39 6.67
C GLY A 101 5.10 -5.51 5.51
N LEU A 102 4.64 -5.35 4.26
CA LEU A 102 5.46 -5.53 3.06
C LEU A 102 5.60 -4.25 2.24
N VAL A 103 4.61 -3.36 2.27
CA VAL A 103 4.60 -2.14 1.44
C VAL A 103 5.02 -0.94 2.26
N LEU A 104 4.30 -0.64 3.34
CA LEU A 104 4.53 0.54 4.20
C LEU A 104 5.60 0.26 5.26
N VAL A 105 6.80 -0.09 4.83
CA VAL A 105 7.93 -0.54 5.67
C VAL A 105 8.99 0.55 5.90
N ASP A 106 9.96 0.30 6.78
CA ASP A 106 11.04 1.25 7.12
C ASP A 106 11.93 1.59 5.91
N LYS A 107 12.29 0.60 5.09
CA LYS A 107 13.20 0.80 3.94
C LYS A 107 12.55 0.40 2.61
N PRO A 108 11.52 1.12 2.15
CA PRO A 108 10.75 0.81 0.94
C PRO A 108 11.57 0.86 -0.35
N TYR A 109 12.76 1.48 -0.34
CA TYR A 109 13.71 1.41 -1.45
C TYR A 109 14.03 -0.03 -1.88
N TYR A 110 14.07 -0.97 -0.92
CA TYR A 110 14.36 -2.39 -1.19
C TYR A 110 13.14 -3.17 -1.69
N ASN A 111 11.97 -2.56 -1.78
CA ASN A 111 10.80 -3.21 -2.40
C ASN A 111 10.91 -3.24 -3.93
N GLU A 112 11.79 -2.43 -4.51
CA GLU A 112 12.08 -2.48 -5.94
C GLU A 112 12.93 -3.73 -6.26
N PRO A 113 12.51 -4.58 -7.21
CA PRO A 113 13.26 -5.76 -7.61
C PRO A 113 14.71 -5.46 -7.97
N GLY A 114 15.63 -6.21 -7.37
CA GLY A 114 17.05 -6.09 -7.60
C GLY A 114 17.76 -5.13 -6.66
N ASN A 115 17.05 -4.32 -5.86
CA ASN A 115 17.68 -3.44 -4.88
C ASN A 115 18.12 -4.19 -3.63
N GLU A 116 17.53 -5.35 -3.33
CA GLU A 116 17.84 -6.19 -2.15
C GLU A 116 19.32 -6.59 -2.09
N LYS A 117 19.99 -6.73 -3.25
CA LYS A 117 21.42 -7.06 -3.32
C LYS A 117 22.34 -5.96 -2.76
N HIS A 118 21.81 -4.74 -2.61
CA HIS A 118 22.53 -3.59 -2.07
C HIS A 118 22.29 -3.41 -0.55
N ALA A 119 21.43 -4.22 0.07
CA ALA A 119 21.16 -4.14 1.50
C ALA A 119 22.45 -4.34 2.32
N GLY A 120 22.67 -3.49 3.33
CA GLY A 120 23.88 -3.52 4.16
C GLY A 120 25.14 -2.93 3.54
N THR A 121 25.10 -2.52 2.25
CA THR A 121 26.21 -1.76 1.63
C THR A 121 26.10 -0.28 1.96
N LEU A 122 27.22 0.44 2.02
CA LEU A 122 27.21 1.89 2.27
C LEU A 122 26.36 2.65 1.24
N GLU A 123 26.46 2.27 -0.03
CA GLU A 123 25.71 2.87 -1.12
C GLU A 123 24.20 2.58 -0.99
N GLY A 124 23.81 1.33 -0.80
CA GLY A 124 22.40 0.96 -0.64
C GLY A 124 21.75 1.65 0.55
N GLU A 125 22.47 1.75 1.67
CA GLU A 125 21.98 2.45 2.87
C GLU A 125 21.91 3.97 2.68
N GLN A 126 22.73 4.56 1.82
CA GLN A 126 22.58 5.96 1.42
C GLN A 126 21.36 6.15 0.52
N GLN A 127 21.17 5.29 -0.48
CA GLN A 127 20.02 5.36 -1.39
C GLN A 127 18.70 5.14 -0.64
N ALA A 128 18.63 4.16 0.27
CA ALA A 128 17.47 3.93 1.11
C ALA A 128 17.12 5.14 1.98
N ARG A 129 18.12 5.82 2.56
CA ARG A 129 17.89 7.06 3.33
C ARG A 129 17.34 8.18 2.45
N SER A 130 17.93 8.42 1.28
CA SER A 130 17.42 9.41 0.34
C SER A 130 16.00 9.10 -0.12
N TYR A 131 15.69 7.82 -0.36
CA TYR A 131 14.35 7.38 -0.72
C TYR A 131 13.35 7.64 0.43
N ASN A 132 13.72 7.35 1.67
CA ASN A 132 12.87 7.59 2.84
C ASN A 132 12.49 9.06 3.00
N GLU A 133 13.46 9.97 2.85
CA GLU A 133 13.19 11.41 2.91
C GLU A 133 12.20 11.84 1.83
N ASN A 134 12.36 11.35 0.59
CA ASN A 134 11.42 11.67 -0.49
C ASN A 134 10.03 11.06 -0.23
N ALA A 135 9.97 9.78 0.15
CA ALA A 135 8.73 9.08 0.45
C ALA A 135 7.94 9.79 1.56
N LYS A 136 8.62 10.31 2.59
CA LYS A 136 8.01 11.09 3.67
C LYS A 136 7.41 12.41 3.15
N LEU A 137 8.14 13.15 2.32
CA LEU A 137 7.66 14.41 1.73
C LEU A 137 6.43 14.19 0.86
N LEU A 138 6.49 13.19 -0.04
CA LEU A 138 5.37 12.84 -0.93
C LEU A 138 4.15 12.36 -0.12
N SER A 139 4.36 11.55 0.91
CA SER A 139 3.27 11.04 1.77
C SER A 139 2.61 12.17 2.57
N LEU A 140 3.39 13.15 3.04
CA LEU A 140 2.86 14.35 3.68
C LEU A 140 2.02 15.18 2.71
N GLN A 141 2.50 15.41 1.49
CA GLN A 141 1.77 16.13 0.46
C GLN A 141 0.45 15.41 0.11
N ALA A 142 0.50 14.09 -0.11
CA ALA A 142 -0.70 13.28 -0.37
C ALA A 142 -1.70 13.37 0.80
N THR A 143 -1.23 13.27 2.04
CA THR A 143 -2.07 13.37 3.24
C THR A 143 -2.74 14.75 3.37
N ILE A 144 -2.00 15.84 3.12
CA ILE A 144 -2.56 17.20 3.11
C ILE A 144 -3.61 17.35 2.01
N SER A 145 -3.33 16.83 0.82
CA SER A 145 -4.29 16.85 -0.30
C SER A 145 -5.55 16.05 0.00
N ALA A 146 -5.40 14.87 0.62
CA ALA A 146 -6.51 14.05 1.09
C ALA A 146 -7.35 14.76 2.14
N ALA A 147 -6.73 15.46 3.10
CA ALA A 147 -7.45 16.22 4.11
C ALA A 147 -8.27 17.39 3.53
N LYS A 148 -7.80 18.00 2.43
CA LYS A 148 -8.52 19.07 1.73
C LYS A 148 -9.68 18.57 0.88
N ARG A 149 -9.64 17.31 0.46
CA ARG A 149 -10.66 16.64 -0.36
C ARG A 149 -10.89 15.24 0.20
N PRO A 150 -11.48 15.14 1.41
CA PRO A 150 -11.66 13.86 2.05
C PRO A 150 -12.58 12.99 1.19
N PRO A 151 -12.27 11.70 1.06
CA PRO A 151 -12.97 10.80 0.16
C PRO A 151 -14.32 10.37 0.74
#